data_AF-A0A3M5NTM8-F1
#
_entry.id   AF-A0A3M5NTM8-F1
#
_cell.length_a   1.000
_cell.length_b   1.000
_cell.length_c   1.000
_cell.angle_alpha   90.00
_cell.angle_beta   90.00
_cell.angle_gamma   90.00
#
_symmetry.space_group_name_H-M   'P 1'
#
loop_
_entity.id
_entity.type
_entity.pdbx_description
1 polymer ?
#
loop_
_entity_poly.entity_id
_entity_poly.type
_entity_poly.pdbx_seq_one_letter_code
_entity_poly.pdbx_strand_id
1 'polypeptide(L)' 'MPIFDNDQDIARLAANVQPWLDAHPECAGYLIRGHGLYTWGARMSDALRQIEAFEFLFECELKMRTVMNR' A
#
# COMPACT_ATOMS: atom_id res chain seq x y z
N MET A 1 5.14 -1.47 -4.46
CA MET A 1 4.26 -0.88 -3.42
C MET A 1 5.10 -0.63 -2.18
N PRO A 2 5.24 0.62 -1.70
CA PRO A 2 6.01 0.93 -0.50
C PRO A 2 5.27 0.50 0.77
N ILE A 3 6.04 0.20 1.81
CA ILE A 3 5.54 -0.07 3.17
C ILE A 3 6.21 0.93 4.10
N PHE A 4 5.42 1.82 4.68
CA PHE A 4 5.87 2.77 5.69
C PHE A 4 5.66 2.20 7.09
N ASP A 5 6.47 2.64 8.05
CA ASP A 5 6.26 2.25 9.44
C ASP A 5 5.02 2.95 10.03
N ASN A 6 4.40 2.30 11.01
CA ASN A 6 3.24 2.84 11.72
C ASN A 6 3.65 3.90 12.74
N ASP A 7 4.20 4.99 12.22
CA ASP A 7 4.59 6.15 13.00
C ASP A 7 3.33 6.84 13.56
N GLN A 8 3.24 6.88 14.89
CA GLN A 8 2.12 7.48 15.61
C GLN A 8 2.15 9.02 15.53
N ASP A 9 3.27 9.61 15.12
CA ASP A 9 3.32 11.02 14.74
C ASP A 9 2.85 11.17 13.29
N ILE A 10 1.57 11.47 13.13
CA ILE A 10 0.92 11.55 11.81
C ILE A 10 1.55 12.64 10.92
N ALA A 11 2.01 13.74 11.51
CA ALA A 11 2.65 14.81 10.75
C ALA A 11 4.00 14.35 10.19
N ARG A 12 4.81 13.66 11.01
CA ARG A 12 6.07 13.07 10.55
C ARG A 12 5.84 11.96 9.52
N LEU A 13 4.84 11.12 9.72
CA LEU A 13 4.45 10.11 8.73
C LEU A 13 4.12 10.75 7.38
N ALA A 14 3.24 11.76 7.36
CA ALA A 14 2.86 12.46 6.13
C ALA A 14 4.06 13.12 5.45
N ALA A 15 4.97 13.74 6.23
CA ALA A 15 6.20 14.33 5.72
C ALA A 15 7.17 13.31 5.10
N ASN A 16 7.07 12.03 5.47
CA ASN A 16 7.85 10.95 4.86
C ASN A 16 7.15 10.34 3.64
N VAL A 17 5.81 10.21 3.68
CA VAL A 17 5.02 9.62 2.59
C VAL A 17 4.95 10.54 1.38
N GLN A 18 4.66 11.83 1.58
CA GLN A 18 4.40 12.76 0.47
C GLN A 18 5.58 12.88 -0.50
N PRO A 19 6.84 13.12 -0.07
CA PRO A 19 7.96 13.22 -0.99
C PRO A 19 8.21 11.93 -1.77
N TRP A 20 7.93 10.77 -1.16
CA TRP A 20 8.04 9.49 -1.84
C TRP A 20 6.98 9.36 -2.95
N LEU A 21 5.73 9.75 -2.68
CA LEU A 21 4.66 9.74 -3.69
C LEU A 21 4.92 10.74 -4.82
N ASP A 22 5.42 11.93 -4.51
CA ASP A 22 5.79 12.94 -5.51
C ASP A 22 6.88 12.41 -6.46
N ALA A 23 7.81 11.61 -5.95
CA ALA A 23 8.86 10.97 -6.73
C ALA A 23 8.38 9.73 -7.53
N HIS A 24 7.21 9.17 -7.20
CA HIS A 24 6.64 7.95 -7.80
C HIS A 24 5.17 8.16 -8.19
N PRO A 25 4.87 9.02 -9.17
CA PRO A 25 3.50 9.38 -9.54
C PRO A 25 2.68 8.19 -10.08
N GLU A 26 3.32 7.10 -10.50
CA GLU A 26 2.69 5.86 -10.92
C GLU A 26 2.26 4.96 -9.74
N CYS A 27 2.58 5.34 -8.51
CA CYS A 27 2.19 4.58 -7.32
C CYS A 27 0.65 4.49 -7.23
N ALA A 28 0.16 3.26 -7.13
CA ALA A 28 -1.26 2.96 -6.98
C ALA A 28 -1.71 2.86 -5.51
N GLY A 29 -0.77 2.82 -4.55
CA GLY A 29 -1.09 2.62 -3.14
C GLY A 29 0.13 2.29 -2.30
N TYR A 30 -0.03 2.37 -0.98
CA TYR A 30 1.00 2.05 0.01
C TYR A 30 0.40 1.34 1.22
N LEU A 31 1.25 0.60 1.95
CA LEU A 31 0.90 0.03 3.26
C LEU A 31 1.51 0.86 4.37
N ILE A 32 0.78 0.97 5.49
CA ILE A 32 1.34 1.31 6.79
C ILE A 32 1.42 0.01 7.61
N ARG A 33 2.63 -0.33 8.08
CA ARG A 33 2.94 -1.61 8.75
C ARG A 33 2.06 -1.84 9.97
N GLY A 34 1.23 -2.88 9.95
CA GLY A 34 0.35 -3.19 11.09
C GLY A 34 -0.84 -2.26 11.23
N HIS A 35 -1.12 -1.43 10.21
CA HIS A 35 -2.29 -0.56 10.14
C HIS A 35 -3.16 -0.92 8.94
N GLY A 36 -2.64 -0.84 7.70
CA GLY A 36 -3.40 -1.24 6.53
C GLY A 36 -2.99 -0.59 5.22
N LEU A 37 -3.82 -0.82 4.20
CA LEU A 37 -3.69 -0.34 2.83
C LEU A 37 -4.33 1.02 2.64
N TYR A 38 -3.61 1.89 1.94
CA TYR A 38 -4.14 3.12 1.33
C TYR A 38 -3.95 3.04 -0.18
N THR A 39 -5.03 3.32 -0.91
CA THR A 39 -5.06 3.47 -2.37
C THR A 39 -6.06 4.56 -2.74
N TRP A 40 -6.04 5.00 -3.99
CA TRP A 40 -6.81 6.15 -4.45
C TRP A 40 -7.15 5.99 -5.92
N GLY A 41 -8.16 6.72 -6.39
CA GLY A 41 -8.52 6.77 -7.80
C GLY A 41 -9.32 8.03 -8.10
N ALA A 42 -9.42 8.40 -9.37
CA ALA A 42 -10.16 9.59 -9.80
C ALA A 42 -11.66 9.49 -9.45
N ARG A 43 -12.21 8.27 -9.43
CA ARG A 43 -13.55 7.95 -8.94
C ARG A 43 -13.46 6.85 -7.88
N MET A 44 -14.51 6.76 -7.05
CA MET A 44 -14.62 5.69 -6.06
C MET A 44 -14.48 4.29 -6.69
N SER A 45 -15.06 4.07 -7.88
CA SER A 45 -14.91 2.81 -8.62
C SER A 45 -13.46 2.48 -8.96
N ASP A 46 -12.63 3.49 -9.22
CA ASP A 46 -11.21 3.30 -9.57
C ASP A 46 -10.38 2.95 -8.33
N ALA A 47 -10.75 3.49 -7.16
CA ALA A 47 -10.14 3.14 -5.88
C ALA A 47 -10.53 1.72 -5.45
N LEU A 48 -11.81 1.36 -5.56
CA LEU A 48 -12.30 0.01 -5.23
C LEU A 48 -11.64 -1.07 -6.11
N ARG A 49 -11.54 -0.82 -7.42
CA ARG A 49 -10.80 -1.70 -8.33
C ARG A 49 -9.34 -1.88 -7.93
N GLN A 50 -8.70 -0.84 -7.39
CA GLN A 50 -7.32 -0.96 -6.90
C GLN A 50 -7.23 -1.74 -5.59
N ILE A 51 -8.19 -1.57 -4.67
CA ILE A 51 -8.30 -2.41 -3.47
C ILE A 51 -8.36 -3.88 -3.86
N GLU A 52 -9.28 -4.25 -4.76
CA GLU A 52 -9.43 -5.64 -5.23
C GLU A 52 -8.13 -6.19 -5.82
N ALA A 53 -7.43 -5.39 -6.65
CA ALA A 53 -6.17 -5.79 -7.24
C ALA A 53 -5.07 -5.99 -6.18
N PHE A 54 -4.96 -5.09 -5.21
CA PHE A 54 -3.97 -5.22 -4.13
C PHE A 54 -4.25 -6.42 -3.24
N GLU A 55 -5.50 -6.63 -2.82
CA GLU A 55 -5.87 -7.78 -1.99
C GLU A 55 -5.55 -9.11 -2.68
N PHE A 56 -5.88 -9.23 -3.97
CA PHE A 56 -5.52 -10.41 -4.75
C PHE A 56 -4.01 -10.65 -4.79
N LEU A 57 -3.22 -9.59 -5.03
CA LEU A 57 -1.76 -9.69 -5.06
C LEU A 57 -1.17 -10.03 -3.69
N PHE A 58 -1.72 -9.50 -2.61
CA PHE A 58 -1.29 -9.85 -1.24
C PHE A 58 -1.58 -11.30 -0.93
N GLU A 59 -2.75 -11.81 -1.30
CA GLU A 59 -3.06 -13.23 -1.16
C GLU A 59 -2.07 -14.11 -1.94
N CYS A 60 -1.75 -13.73 -3.18
CA CYS A 60 -0.77 -14.44 -3.98
C CYS A 60 0.60 -14.47 -3.28
N GLU A 61 1.09 -13.32 -2.83
CA GLU A 61 2.37 -13.19 -2.13
C GLU A 61 2.42 -14.04 -0.86
N LEU A 62 1.35 -14.02 -0.05
CA LEU A 62 1.25 -14.84 1.17
C LEU A 62 1.24 -16.33 0.86
N LYS A 63 0.49 -16.76 -0.18
CA LYS A 63 0.46 -18.16 -0.63
C LYS A 63 1.85 -18.58 -1.14
N MET A 64 2.53 -17.75 -1.93
CA MET A 64 3.88 -18.02 -2.43
C MET A 64 4.88 -18.20 -1.29
N ARG A 65 4.88 -17.32 -0.29
CA ARG A 65 5.73 -17.44 0.91
C ARG A 65 5.48 -18.72 1.68
N THR A 66 4.22 -19.14 1.77
CA THR A 66 3.84 -20.39 2.47
C THR A 66 4.40 -21.63 1.76
N VAL A 67 4.43 -21.64 0.42
CA VAL A 67 4.98 -22.74 -0.37
C VAL A 67 6.51 -22.72 -0.38
N MET A 68 7.13 -21.54 -0.44
CA MET A 68 8.58 -21.37 -0.50
C MET A 68 9.30 -21.56 0.85
N ASN A 69 8.60 -21.35 1.97
CA ASN A 69 9.13 -21.59 3.32
C ASN A 69 8.93 -23.05 3.80
N ARG A 70 8.64 -23.98 2.89
CA ARG A 70 8.70 -25.44 3.12
C ARG A 70 10.01 -25.98 2.56
#